data_AF-D4MX43-F1
#
_entry.id   AF-D4MX43-F1
#
_cell.length_a   1.000
_cell.length_b   1.000
_cell.length_c   1.000
_cell.angle_alpha   90.00
_cell.angle_beta   90.00
_cell.angle_gamma   90.00
#
_symmetry.space_group_name_H-M   'P 1'
#
loop_
_entity.id
_entity.type
_entity.pdbx_description
1 polymer ?
#
loop_
_entity_poly.entity_id
_entity_poly.type
_entity_poly.pdbx_seq_one_letter_code
_entity_poly.pdbx_strand_id
1 'polypeptide(L)'
;MEFRDAFKIMKSGGKVKLPSWGGYWFWDVEKQSIMMHTKDGEDIDIRETKCPEYTFGNITSDEWMIADEENCPELGGAAYFDFSNAIKYLKRGLKVARKGWNGKKQYIQLATCISYTAADGTIVNCDHNDIGNKAIAFIGTSGVQMGWLASQADMLANDWMFAD
;
A
#
# COMPACT_ATOMS: atom_id res chain seq x y z
N MET A 1 -5.79 -10.88 -9.92
CA MET A 1 -6.38 -12.18 -10.28
C MET A 1 -7.03 -12.78 -9.06
N GLU A 2 -8.06 -13.60 -9.24
CA GLU A 2 -8.71 -14.32 -8.14
C GLU A 2 -7.76 -15.32 -7.46
N PHE A 3 -7.95 -15.56 -6.17
CA PHE A 3 -7.13 -16.50 -5.42
C PHE A 3 -7.15 -17.92 -6.01
N ARG A 4 -8.27 -18.34 -6.64
CA ARG A 4 -8.34 -19.65 -7.32
C ARG A 4 -7.23 -19.83 -8.34
N ASP A 5 -6.92 -18.80 -9.11
CA ASP A 5 -5.90 -18.87 -10.15
C ASP A 5 -4.51 -18.68 -9.57
N ALA A 6 -4.37 -17.81 -8.55
CA ALA A 6 -3.15 -17.71 -7.76
C ALA A 6 -2.76 -19.07 -7.13
N PHE A 7 -3.73 -19.81 -6.59
CA PHE A 7 -3.52 -21.13 -6.02
C PHE A 7 -3.07 -22.17 -7.05
N LYS A 8 -3.61 -22.14 -8.27
CA LYS A 8 -3.12 -23.01 -9.36
C LYS A 8 -1.67 -22.69 -9.71
N ILE A 9 -1.32 -21.41 -9.79
CA ILE A 9 0.06 -20.96 -10.06
C ILE A 9 1.00 -21.44 -8.96
N MET A 10 0.61 -21.29 -7.69
CA MET A 10 1.37 -21.82 -6.56
C MET A 10 1.59 -23.32 -6.70
N LYS A 11 0.54 -24.10 -6.99
CA LYS A 11 0.64 -25.55 -7.20
C LYS A 11 1.55 -25.96 -8.36
N SER A 12 1.75 -25.10 -9.36
CA SER A 12 2.71 -25.30 -10.45
C SER A 12 4.13 -24.79 -10.13
N GLY A 13 4.42 -24.41 -8.89
CA GLY A 13 5.72 -23.92 -8.45
C GLY A 13 5.93 -22.41 -8.61
N GLY A 14 4.91 -21.67 -9.04
CA GLY A 14 4.96 -20.21 -9.13
C GLY A 14 4.84 -19.52 -7.78
N LYS A 15 5.27 -18.27 -7.73
CA LYS A 15 5.14 -17.38 -6.57
C LYS A 15 4.10 -16.31 -6.86
N VAL A 16 3.25 -16.00 -5.90
CA VAL A 16 2.18 -15.00 -6.05
C VAL A 16 2.13 -14.05 -4.87
N LYS A 17 1.65 -12.83 -5.07
CA LYS A 17 1.52 -11.84 -4.00
C LYS A 17 0.31 -10.95 -4.21
N LEU A 18 -0.04 -10.21 -3.17
CA LEU A 18 -0.87 -9.01 -3.29
C LEU A 18 0.02 -7.79 -3.56
N PRO A 19 -0.47 -6.74 -4.25
CA PRO A 19 0.37 -5.63 -4.72
C PRO A 19 1.29 -5.03 -3.64
N SER A 20 0.73 -4.79 -2.46
CA SER A 20 1.43 -4.17 -1.32
C SER A 20 2.34 -5.10 -0.51
N TRP A 21 2.30 -6.42 -0.75
CA TRP A 21 3.12 -7.35 0.01
C TRP A 21 4.59 -7.29 -0.40
N GLY A 22 5.49 -7.18 0.59
CA GLY A 22 6.93 -7.26 0.34
C GLY A 22 7.41 -8.67 -0.03
N GLY A 23 6.78 -9.69 0.54
CA GLY A 23 7.02 -11.09 0.23
C GLY A 23 6.00 -11.70 -0.73
N TYR A 24 5.90 -13.03 -0.72
CA TYR A 24 5.09 -13.80 -1.65
C TYR A 24 4.60 -15.11 -1.02
N TRP A 25 3.58 -15.70 -1.62
CA TRP A 25 3.00 -16.97 -1.25
C TRP A 25 3.39 -18.02 -2.29
N PHE A 26 3.67 -19.24 -1.82
CA PHE A 26 4.06 -20.36 -2.67
C PHE A 26 3.54 -21.69 -2.10
N TRP A 27 3.53 -22.74 -2.92
CA TRP A 27 3.15 -24.08 -2.49
C TRP A 27 4.38 -24.89 -2.07
N ASP A 28 4.34 -25.48 -0.88
CA ASP A 28 5.32 -26.46 -0.41
C ASP A 28 4.80 -27.88 -0.63
N VAL A 29 5.54 -28.66 -1.41
CA VAL A 29 5.16 -30.03 -1.80
C VAL A 29 5.32 -31.01 -0.64
N GLU A 30 6.30 -30.83 0.23
CA GLU A 30 6.54 -31.75 1.35
C GLU A 30 5.49 -31.54 2.45
N LYS A 31 5.20 -30.28 2.79
CA LYS A 31 4.22 -29.90 3.81
C LYS A 31 2.78 -29.98 3.32
N GLN A 32 2.58 -30.06 2.01
CA GLN A 32 1.26 -29.97 1.35
C GLN A 32 0.48 -28.74 1.84
N SER A 33 1.15 -27.59 1.91
CA SER A 33 0.58 -26.36 2.44
C SER A 33 1.01 -25.14 1.62
N ILE A 34 0.28 -24.04 1.80
CA ILE A 34 0.70 -22.74 1.32
C ILE A 34 1.67 -22.16 2.34
N MET A 35 2.82 -21.72 1.86
CA MET A 35 3.83 -21.00 2.63
C MET A 35 3.75 -19.51 2.29
N MET A 36 3.84 -18.67 3.30
CA MET A 36 3.90 -17.22 3.19
C MET A 36 5.34 -16.78 3.49
N HIS A 37 6.10 -16.49 2.44
CA HIS A 37 7.38 -15.81 2.58
C HIS A 37 7.10 -14.35 2.91
N THR A 38 7.52 -13.90 4.08
CA THR A 38 7.25 -12.55 4.58
C THR A 38 8.28 -11.56 4.05
N LYS A 39 7.99 -10.25 4.21
CA LYS A 39 8.91 -9.15 3.88
C LYS A 39 10.20 -9.10 4.73
N ASP A 40 10.30 -9.98 5.72
CA ASP A 40 11.40 -10.06 6.66
C ASP A 40 12.23 -11.34 6.41
N GLY A 41 11.98 -12.05 5.30
CA GLY A 41 12.68 -13.26 4.89
C GLY A 41 12.21 -14.56 5.55
N GLU A 42 11.20 -14.49 6.43
CA GLU A 42 10.68 -15.65 7.17
C GLU A 42 9.59 -16.39 6.39
N ASP A 43 9.63 -17.73 6.42
CA ASP A 43 8.59 -18.60 5.84
C ASP A 43 7.60 -19.07 6.92
N ILE A 44 6.35 -18.65 6.78
CA ILE A 44 5.27 -19.04 7.70
C ILE A 44 4.32 -19.99 6.98
N ASP A 45 4.07 -21.16 7.54
CA ASP A 45 2.99 -22.02 7.06
C ASP A 45 1.64 -21.33 7.29
N ILE A 46 0.78 -21.27 6.28
CA ILE A 46 -0.53 -20.59 6.39
C ILE A 46 -1.37 -21.12 7.56
N ARG A 47 -1.19 -22.40 7.94
CA ARG A 47 -1.87 -23.04 9.07
C ARG A 47 -1.43 -22.49 10.43
N GLU A 48 -0.25 -21.88 10.48
CA GLU A 48 0.36 -21.31 11.69
C GLU A 48 0.19 -19.79 11.81
N THR A 49 -0.57 -19.17 10.88
CA THR A 49 -0.83 -17.73 10.90
C THR A 49 -1.33 -17.24 12.25
N LYS A 50 -0.71 -16.17 12.76
CA LYS A 50 -1.13 -15.50 14.00
C LYS A 50 -2.21 -14.45 13.76
N CYS A 51 -2.51 -14.15 12.49
CA CYS A 51 -3.51 -13.15 12.10
C CYS A 51 -4.54 -13.75 11.11
N PRO A 52 -5.40 -14.70 11.53
CA PRO A 52 -6.32 -15.39 10.62
C PRO A 52 -7.25 -14.46 9.82
N GLU A 53 -7.79 -13.41 10.44
CA GLU A 53 -8.64 -12.42 9.76
C GLU A 53 -7.92 -11.79 8.57
N TYR A 54 -6.67 -11.37 8.77
CA TYR A 54 -5.85 -10.77 7.72
C TYR A 54 -5.51 -11.79 6.63
N THR A 55 -5.09 -13.01 7.02
CA THR A 55 -4.75 -14.07 6.07
C THR A 55 -5.95 -14.48 5.22
N PHE A 56 -7.12 -14.70 5.82
CA PHE A 56 -8.33 -15.08 5.08
C PHE A 56 -8.91 -13.92 4.27
N GLY A 57 -8.80 -12.68 4.76
CA GLY A 57 -9.13 -11.50 3.96
C GLY A 57 -8.30 -11.40 2.67
N ASN A 58 -7.01 -11.74 2.74
CA ASN A 58 -6.15 -11.81 1.55
C ASN A 58 -6.57 -12.93 0.59
N ILE A 59 -6.95 -14.10 1.11
CA ILE A 59 -7.47 -15.20 0.28
C ILE A 59 -8.73 -14.78 -0.48
N THR A 60 -9.58 -13.94 0.11
CA THR A 60 -10.79 -13.43 -0.57
C THR A 60 -10.52 -12.28 -1.55
N SER A 61 -9.27 -11.87 -1.72
CA SER A 61 -8.91 -10.81 -2.66
C SER A 61 -8.90 -11.31 -4.11
N ASP A 62 -9.27 -10.40 -5.01
CA ASP A 62 -9.19 -10.50 -6.47
C ASP A 62 -7.95 -9.78 -7.04
N GLU A 63 -7.08 -9.24 -6.17
CA GLU A 63 -5.92 -8.42 -6.53
C GLU A 63 -4.61 -9.23 -6.67
N TRP A 64 -4.66 -10.57 -6.65
CA TRP A 64 -3.43 -11.38 -6.72
C TRP A 64 -2.67 -11.19 -8.03
N MET A 65 -1.35 -11.26 -7.95
CA MET A 65 -0.45 -11.17 -9.09
C MET A 65 0.71 -12.14 -8.92
N ILE A 66 1.41 -12.44 -10.02
CA ILE A 66 2.67 -13.21 -9.97
C ILE A 66 3.72 -12.35 -9.27
N ALA A 67 4.48 -12.95 -8.37
CA ALA A 67 5.62 -12.31 -7.75
C ALA A 67 6.88 -12.53 -8.63
N ASP A 68 7.58 -11.44 -8.95
CA ASP A 68 8.79 -11.46 -9.77
C ASP A 68 9.85 -10.48 -9.24
N GLU A 69 11.01 -10.45 -9.90
CA GLU A 69 12.16 -9.62 -9.54
C GLU A 69 11.89 -8.11 -9.72
N GLU A 70 10.81 -7.69 -10.39
CA GLU A 70 10.46 -6.28 -10.53
C GLU A 70 9.51 -5.82 -9.42
N ASN A 71 8.54 -6.67 -9.07
CA ASN A 71 7.40 -6.28 -8.24
C ASN A 71 7.48 -6.78 -6.79
N CYS A 72 8.44 -7.63 -6.44
CA CYS A 72 8.54 -8.24 -5.12
C CYS A 72 9.86 -7.90 -4.43
N PRO A 73 9.84 -7.13 -3.31
CA PRO A 73 11.03 -6.82 -2.53
C PRO A 73 11.90 -8.01 -2.15
N GLU A 74 11.32 -9.13 -1.70
CA GLU A 74 12.07 -10.35 -1.37
C GLU A 74 12.73 -11.04 -2.59
N LEU A 75 12.37 -10.61 -3.81
CA LEU A 75 13.00 -11.05 -5.05
C LEU A 75 13.89 -9.97 -5.68
N GLY A 76 14.18 -8.87 -4.95
CA GLY A 76 15.03 -7.76 -5.41
C GLY A 76 14.27 -6.59 -6.06
N GLY A 77 12.95 -6.70 -6.17
CA GLY A 77 12.08 -5.68 -6.76
C GLY A 77 11.53 -4.66 -5.76
N ALA A 78 10.40 -4.05 -6.10
CA ALA A 78 9.69 -3.14 -5.20
C ALA A 78 8.17 -3.36 -5.27
N ALA A 79 7.51 -3.30 -4.12
CA ALA A 79 6.07 -3.49 -4.03
C ALA A 79 5.36 -2.22 -4.52
N TYR A 80 4.87 -2.26 -5.76
CA TYR A 80 4.03 -1.22 -6.31
C TYR A 80 2.55 -1.59 -6.28
N PHE A 81 1.71 -0.57 -6.20
CA PHE A 81 0.26 -0.69 -6.22
C PHE A 81 -0.39 0.46 -6.99
N ASP A 82 -1.69 0.33 -7.24
CA ASP A 82 -2.48 1.33 -7.95
C ASP A 82 -2.92 2.48 -7.03
N PHE A 83 -3.51 3.52 -7.64
CA PHE A 83 -4.00 4.66 -6.87
C PHE A 83 -5.14 4.30 -5.90
N SER A 84 -5.99 3.30 -6.23
CA SER A 84 -7.05 2.83 -5.33
C SER A 84 -6.46 2.31 -4.02
N ASN A 85 -5.44 1.46 -4.11
CA ASN A 85 -4.71 0.97 -2.95
C ASN A 85 -3.94 2.10 -2.23
N ALA A 86 -3.37 3.06 -2.96
CA ALA A 86 -2.75 4.24 -2.36
C ALA A 86 -3.74 4.99 -1.45
N ILE A 87 -4.97 5.24 -1.91
CA ILE A 87 -6.04 5.86 -1.10
C ILE A 87 -6.46 4.99 0.09
N LYS A 88 -6.60 3.67 -0.12
CA LYS A 88 -6.89 2.71 0.96
C LYS A 88 -5.84 2.76 2.06
N TYR A 89 -4.55 2.88 1.70
CA TYR A 89 -3.46 2.98 2.67
C TYR A 89 -3.37 4.35 3.35
N LEU A 90 -3.63 5.44 2.62
CA LEU A 90 -3.74 6.77 3.22
C LEU A 90 -4.84 6.85 4.28
N LYS A 91 -6.00 6.24 4.03
CA LYS A 91 -7.10 6.16 5.01
C LYS A 91 -6.71 5.41 6.28
N ARG A 92 -5.69 4.54 6.22
CA ARG A 92 -5.10 3.81 7.36
C ARG A 92 -3.96 4.59 8.04
N GLY A 93 -3.66 5.81 7.59
CA GLY A 93 -2.59 6.65 8.13
C GLY A 93 -1.20 6.34 7.59
N LEU A 94 -1.08 5.47 6.57
CA LEU A 94 0.19 5.16 5.93
C LEU A 94 0.55 6.25 4.91
N LYS A 95 1.85 6.51 4.75
CA LYS A 95 2.37 7.42 3.73
C LYS A 95 2.65 6.65 2.45
N VAL A 96 2.37 7.28 1.31
CA VAL A 96 2.61 6.67 -0.01
C VAL A 96 3.19 7.69 -0.97
N ALA A 97 3.94 7.23 -1.97
CA ALA A 97 4.58 8.04 -2.98
C ALA A 97 4.58 7.31 -4.33
N ARG A 98 4.83 8.06 -5.41
CA ARG A 98 5.12 7.47 -6.73
C ARG A 98 6.61 7.15 -6.83
N LYS A 99 6.96 6.07 -7.53
CA LYS A 99 8.36 5.68 -7.82
C LYS A 99 9.18 6.84 -8.41
N GLY A 100 8.57 7.61 -9.31
CA GLY A 100 9.23 8.66 -10.08
C GLY A 100 9.09 10.10 -9.58
N TRP A 101 8.58 10.35 -8.35
CA TRP A 101 8.43 11.72 -7.87
C TRP A 101 9.77 12.45 -7.72
N ASN A 102 9.77 13.74 -8.07
CA ASN A 102 10.95 14.59 -8.26
C ASN A 102 11.54 15.10 -6.92
N GLY A 103 11.93 14.19 -6.04
CA GLY A 103 12.67 14.50 -4.83
C GLY A 103 12.80 13.30 -3.89
N LYS A 104 13.96 13.15 -3.23
CA LYS A 104 14.08 12.21 -2.11
C LYS A 104 13.07 12.62 -1.03
N LYS A 105 12.30 11.66 -0.50
CA LYS A 105 11.32 11.84 0.59
C LYS A 105 10.07 12.66 0.23
N GLN A 106 9.68 12.73 -1.05
CA GLN A 106 8.34 13.23 -1.40
C GLN A 106 7.30 12.14 -1.17
N TYR A 107 6.18 12.47 -0.54
CA TYR A 107 5.08 11.54 -0.30
C TYR A 107 3.78 12.30 -0.04
N ILE A 108 2.67 11.58 -0.12
CA ILE A 108 1.38 12.05 0.35
C ILE A 108 1.02 11.34 1.64
N GLN A 109 0.31 12.06 2.51
CA GLN A 109 -0.23 11.53 3.75
C GLN A 109 -1.63 12.10 4.00
N LEU A 110 -2.42 11.38 4.80
CA LEU A 110 -3.69 11.90 5.28
C LEU A 110 -3.44 12.86 6.45
N ALA A 111 -3.65 14.15 6.20
CA ALA A 111 -3.64 15.15 7.25
C ALA A 111 -5.03 15.22 7.90
N THR A 112 -5.03 15.33 9.23
CA THR A 112 -6.23 15.47 10.06
C THR A 112 -6.13 16.77 10.84
N CYS A 113 -7.25 17.26 11.35
CA CYS A 113 -7.27 18.45 12.20
C CYS A 113 -6.76 19.70 11.47
N ILE A 114 -7.28 19.95 10.25
CA ILE A 114 -6.82 21.07 9.41
C ILE A 114 -7.41 22.39 9.92
N SER A 115 -6.55 23.33 10.28
CA SER A 115 -6.89 24.72 10.60
C SER A 115 -6.13 25.69 9.70
N TYR A 116 -6.58 26.94 9.60
CA TYR A 116 -5.83 28.01 8.95
C TYR A 116 -5.95 29.33 9.71
N THR A 117 -5.00 30.22 9.50
CA THR A 117 -5.02 31.58 10.02
C THR A 117 -5.53 32.51 8.93
N ALA A 118 -6.64 33.19 9.18
CA ALA A 118 -7.18 34.21 8.28
C ALA A 118 -6.29 35.47 8.26
N ALA A 119 -6.52 36.35 7.29
CA ALA A 119 -5.70 37.57 7.10
C ALA A 119 -5.74 38.53 8.31
N ASP A 120 -6.80 38.47 9.11
CA ASP A 120 -6.99 39.23 10.34
C ASP A 120 -6.35 38.57 11.58
N GLY A 121 -5.69 37.42 11.42
CA GLY A 121 -5.07 36.66 12.50
C GLY A 121 -6.00 35.66 13.20
N THR A 122 -7.28 35.60 12.83
CA THR A 122 -8.24 34.64 13.41
C THR A 122 -7.89 33.22 12.98
N ILE A 123 -7.78 32.28 13.93
CA ILE A 123 -7.64 30.86 13.63
C ILE A 123 -9.03 30.30 13.32
N VAL A 124 -9.19 29.72 12.13
CA VAL A 124 -10.45 29.13 11.67
C VAL A 124 -10.34 27.60 11.68
N ASN A 125 -11.45 26.95 12.05
CA ASN A 125 -11.58 25.50 12.14
C ASN A 125 -10.65 24.84 13.19
N CYS A 126 -10.35 25.55 14.28
CA CYS A 126 -9.51 25.05 15.38
C CYS A 126 -10.14 23.88 16.15
N ASP A 127 -11.48 23.84 16.24
CA ASP A 127 -12.20 22.83 17.01
C ASP A 127 -12.65 21.64 16.14
N HIS A 128 -12.38 21.69 14.82
CA HIS A 128 -12.71 20.64 13.85
C HIS A 128 -14.19 20.19 13.84
N ASN A 129 -15.09 21.11 14.18
CA ASN A 129 -16.54 20.87 14.26
C ASN A 129 -17.23 20.81 12.89
N ASP A 130 -16.60 21.32 11.82
CA ASP A 130 -17.19 21.45 10.48
C ASP A 130 -16.60 20.46 9.43
N ILE A 131 -17.30 20.34 8.29
CA ILE A 131 -16.87 19.56 7.10
C ILE A 131 -15.43 19.93 6.69
N GLY A 132 -14.58 18.93 6.44
CA GLY A 132 -13.22 19.16 5.91
C GLY A 132 -12.08 18.98 6.92
N ASN A 133 -12.30 18.24 8.02
CA ASN A 133 -11.25 17.95 9.00
C ASN A 133 -10.11 17.03 8.50
N LYS A 134 -10.18 16.57 7.24
CA LYS A 134 -9.18 15.72 6.60
C LYS A 134 -8.85 16.23 5.21
N ALA A 135 -7.57 16.22 4.85
CA ALA A 135 -7.08 16.52 3.52
C ALA A 135 -5.90 15.62 3.20
N ILE A 136 -5.67 15.32 1.92
CA ILE A 136 -4.40 14.73 1.51
C ILE A 136 -3.38 15.88 1.49
N ALA A 137 -2.28 15.72 2.20
CA ALA A 137 -1.15 16.65 2.16
C ALA A 137 -0.06 16.05 1.28
N PHE A 138 0.47 16.83 0.34
CA PHE A 138 1.68 16.50 -0.39
C PHE A 138 2.88 17.11 0.32
N ILE A 139 3.79 16.24 0.75
CA ILE A 139 5.05 16.62 1.40
C ILE A 139 6.09 16.70 0.29
N GLY A 140 6.39 17.92 -0.13
CA GLY A 140 7.41 18.20 -1.12
C GLY A 140 8.76 18.52 -0.49
N THR A 141 9.79 18.65 -1.32
CA THR A 141 11.13 19.09 -0.88
C THR A 141 11.17 20.57 -0.46
N SER A 142 10.18 21.36 -0.89
CA SER A 142 10.11 22.81 -0.65
C SER A 142 8.99 23.22 0.30
N GLY A 143 8.29 22.25 0.91
CA GLY A 143 7.20 22.52 1.84
C GLY A 143 6.04 21.54 1.69
N VAL A 144 4.93 21.89 2.35
CA VAL A 144 3.71 21.08 2.38
C VAL A 144 2.62 21.77 1.59
N GLN A 145 2.04 21.05 0.64
CA GLN A 145 0.80 21.46 -0.02
C GLN A 145 -0.37 20.74 0.62
N MET A 146 -1.18 21.49 1.38
CA MET A 146 -2.43 20.99 1.95
C MET A 146 -3.52 20.93 0.88
N GLY A 147 -4.34 19.87 0.88
CA GLY A 147 -5.40 19.70 -0.12
C GLY A 147 -4.84 19.34 -1.50
N TRP A 148 -3.87 18.42 -1.53
CA TRP A 148 -3.29 17.94 -2.78
C TRP A 148 -4.35 17.34 -3.69
N LEU A 149 -4.34 17.77 -4.96
CA LEU A 149 -5.22 17.29 -6.00
C LEU A 149 -4.46 16.27 -6.84
N ALA A 150 -4.92 15.02 -6.82
CA ALA A 150 -4.36 13.99 -7.69
C ALA A 150 -4.64 14.36 -9.15
N SER A 151 -3.61 14.35 -10.00
CA SER A 151 -3.81 14.50 -11.44
C SER A 151 -4.38 13.22 -12.04
N GLN A 152 -4.87 13.26 -13.28
CA GLN A 152 -5.26 12.02 -13.99
C GLN A 152 -4.08 11.06 -14.12
N ALA A 153 -2.86 11.57 -14.29
CA ALA A 153 -1.64 10.76 -14.33
C ALA A 153 -1.30 10.12 -12.98
N ASP A 154 -1.75 10.70 -11.86
CA ASP A 154 -1.64 10.11 -10.52
C ASP A 154 -2.67 9.00 -10.30
N MET A 155 -3.91 9.25 -10.74
CA MET A 155 -5.01 8.30 -10.58
C MET A 155 -4.84 7.05 -11.43
N LEU A 156 -4.25 7.17 -12.63
CA LEU A 156 -4.07 6.06 -13.57
C LEU A 156 -2.75 5.30 -13.39
N ALA A 157 -1.98 5.64 -12.36
CA ALA A 157 -0.67 5.06 -12.12
C ALA A 157 -0.70 3.78 -11.29
N ASN A 158 0.27 2.91 -11.56
CA ASN A 158 0.47 1.63 -10.88
C ASN A 158 1.83 1.52 -10.18
N ASP A 159 2.59 2.61 -10.11
CA ASP A 159 3.90 2.71 -9.45
C ASP A 159 3.82 3.41 -8.09
N TRP A 160 2.67 3.33 -7.40
CA TRP A 160 2.57 3.80 -6.03
C TRP A 160 3.25 2.83 -5.08
N MET A 161 3.94 3.35 -4.08
CA MET A 161 4.65 2.57 -3.07
C MET A 161 4.51 3.22 -1.70
N PHE A 162 4.80 2.47 -0.64
CA PHE A 162 4.90 3.07 0.69
C PHE A 162 6.09 4.02 0.77
N ALA A 163 5.95 5.05 1.60
CA ALA A 163 7.01 5.98 1.95
C ALA A 163 7.31 5.92 3.45
N ASP A 164 8.56 6.17 3.82
CA ASP A 164 9.04 6.19 5.20
C ASP A 164 8.60 7.44 6.00
#